data_AF-A0A176U8Y5-F1
#
_entry.id   AF-A0A176U8Y5-F1
#
_cell.length_a   1.000
_cell.length_b   1.000
_cell.length_c   1.000
_cell.angle_alpha   90.00
_cell.angle_beta   90.00
_cell.angle_gamma   90.00
#
_symmetry.space_group_name_H-M   'P 1'
#
loop_
_entity.id
_entity.type
_entity.pdbx_description
1 polymer ?
#
loop_
_entity_poly.entity_id
_entity_poly.type
_entity_poly.pdbx_seq_one_letter_code
_entity_poly.pdbx_strand_id
1 'polypeptide(L)'
;MIELIVMILLYYHLPIILYHGGAIMYFDAHIIFNTFRSRGVFMFVLCLMILCSVRPSFAAEAEATLQAETTDDSAIETASIVSEHGQLSVSSSGFVVDKNQSVFQIQGISTHNLAWYPEYINVDTFRKLRDEFNINTIRLAMYTAEDGGYCVSDDTARQQMLACLTSGIEAAIQLDMYVIVDWHILSDSNPNLYKETALSFFERIASTYGDKPNILYEICNEPNGDTSWDEIKSYSVDVIDRIRMYAPQSIVIVGTPTWSQDVDIASSSPIERTNLLYSLHFYAATHKEDLQSKLQTALTNGLPVFVSEFGITEASGSGIVDTTSADTWMKLLNENGIGYIYWNLSNKDEACALLRSSCTSLSDWTFVDYSPAGQWFLQNQQNNAAIYDRAAATPTAAVDTPTTLYASDDYWSFSNGCNVSVSRTDTWADTSMQYASYDVTVSNTSSSDVTNWRFRITWNEEISPKEYWSCEIGGSGNNRLFIPVDYNTTIPAGSYITFGMIVYGVQSPELTNITFE
;
A
#
# COMPACT_ATOMS: atom_id res chain seq x y z
N MET A 1 -13.55 26.01 -38.16
CA MET A 1 -12.83 27.20 -38.67
C MET A 1 -12.97 28.41 -37.74
N ILE A 2 -14.15 28.70 -37.18
CA ILE A 2 -14.35 29.77 -36.17
C ILE A 2 -13.66 29.41 -34.83
N GLU A 3 -13.72 28.15 -34.39
CA GLU A 3 -13.06 27.67 -33.16
C GLU A 3 -11.53 27.83 -33.20
N LEU A 4 -10.90 27.58 -34.35
CA LEU A 4 -9.46 27.75 -34.53
C LEU A 4 -9.03 29.22 -34.43
N ILE A 5 -9.87 30.15 -34.90
CA ILE A 5 -9.60 31.59 -34.83
C ILE A 5 -9.73 32.11 -33.40
N VAL A 6 -10.70 31.61 -32.63
CA VAL A 6 -10.90 32.00 -31.22
C VAL A 6 -9.76 31.49 -30.33
N MET A 7 -9.28 30.25 -30.54
CA MET A 7 -8.12 29.74 -29.79
C MET A 7 -6.83 30.50 -30.12
N ILE A 8 -6.59 30.88 -31.38
CA ILE A 8 -5.40 31.66 -31.77
C ILE A 8 -5.45 33.07 -31.15
N LEU A 9 -6.61 33.73 -31.14
CA LEU A 9 -6.74 35.08 -30.55
C LEU A 9 -6.55 35.07 -29.03
N LEU A 10 -7.00 34.01 -28.36
CA LEU A 10 -6.80 33.81 -26.91
C LEU A 10 -5.35 33.50 -26.55
N TYR A 11 -4.64 32.72 -27.38
CA TYR A 11 -3.24 32.36 -27.15
C TYR A 11 -2.27 33.56 -27.30
N TYR A 12 -2.62 34.55 -28.14
CA TYR A 12 -1.76 35.71 -28.41
C TYR A 12 -2.23 37.04 -27.75
N HIS A 13 -3.23 36.99 -26.85
CA HIS A 13 -3.78 38.17 -26.16
C HIS A 13 -4.22 39.32 -27.09
N LEU A 14 -4.79 39.01 -28.25
CA LEU A 14 -5.27 40.01 -29.20
C LEU A 14 -6.73 40.42 -28.90
N PRO A 15 -7.11 41.69 -29.09
CA PRO A 15 -8.46 42.16 -28.80
C PRO A 15 -9.50 41.53 -29.73
N ILE A 16 -10.63 41.11 -29.16
CA ILE A 16 -11.75 40.50 -29.90
C ILE A 16 -12.70 41.61 -30.35
N ILE A 17 -12.94 41.70 -31.66
CA ILE A 17 -13.87 42.65 -32.26
C ILE A 17 -15.11 41.89 -32.74
N LEU A 18 -16.26 42.19 -32.15
CA LEU A 18 -17.55 41.62 -32.55
C LEU A 18 -18.42 42.68 -33.22
N TYR A 19 -19.02 42.31 -34.35
CA TYR A 19 -19.96 43.14 -35.08
C TYR A 19 -21.39 42.62 -34.88
N HIS A 20 -22.25 43.46 -34.30
CA HIS A 20 -23.69 43.22 -34.27
C HIS A 20 -24.44 44.54 -34.40
N GLY A 21 -25.38 44.62 -35.34
CA GLY A 21 -26.29 45.77 -35.46
C GLY A 21 -25.64 47.14 -35.74
N GLY A 22 -24.44 47.20 -36.33
CA GLY A 22 -23.81 48.46 -36.75
C GLY A 22 -23.01 49.22 -35.68
N ALA A 23 -22.76 48.62 -34.51
CA ALA A 23 -21.86 49.17 -33.50
C ALA A 23 -20.62 48.28 -33.30
N ILE A 24 -19.46 48.92 -33.08
CA ILE A 24 -18.20 48.26 -32.74
C ILE A 24 -18.03 48.34 -31.22
N MET A 25 -17.87 47.19 -30.57
CA MET A 25 -17.54 47.11 -29.14
C MET A 25 -16.17 46.46 -28.96
N TYR A 26 -15.34 47.07 -28.11
CA TYR A 26 -14.03 46.57 -27.71
C TYR A 26 -14.15 45.97 -26.32
N PHE A 27 -13.71 44.72 -26.16
CA PHE A 27 -13.65 44.07 -24.86
C PHE A 27 -12.22 43.70 -24.49
N ASP A 28 -11.84 44.07 -23.26
CA ASP A 28 -10.62 43.62 -22.62
C ASP A 28 -10.88 42.25 -21.97
N ALA A 29 -10.09 41.25 -22.32
CA ALA A 29 -10.27 39.86 -21.91
C ALA A 29 -10.18 39.68 -20.39
N HIS A 30 -9.53 40.59 -19.66
CA HIS A 30 -9.40 40.51 -18.20
C HIS A 30 -10.66 40.92 -17.42
N ILE A 31 -11.52 41.80 -17.97
CA ILE A 31 -12.73 42.27 -17.28
C ILE A 31 -13.84 41.21 -17.32
N ILE A 32 -13.90 40.44 -18.40
CA ILE A 32 -14.86 39.35 -18.56
C ILE A 32 -14.58 38.28 -17.49
N PHE A 33 -13.32 37.89 -17.29
CA PHE A 33 -13.00 36.77 -16.39
C PHE A 33 -13.32 37.06 -14.90
N ASN A 34 -13.10 38.29 -14.43
CA ASN A 34 -13.33 38.64 -13.03
C ASN A 34 -14.80 38.88 -12.67
N THR A 35 -15.65 39.20 -13.64
CA THR A 35 -17.09 39.46 -13.38
C THR A 35 -17.92 38.17 -13.36
N PHE A 36 -17.45 37.08 -13.98
CA PHE A 36 -18.24 35.86 -14.20
C PHE A 36 -17.89 34.65 -13.32
N ARG A 37 -16.96 34.81 -12.36
CA ARG A 37 -16.54 33.74 -11.43
C ARG A 37 -17.60 33.33 -10.38
N SER A 38 -18.69 34.08 -10.23
CA SER A 38 -19.66 33.90 -9.12
C SER A 38 -20.95 33.13 -9.44
N ARG A 39 -21.17 32.64 -10.67
CA ARG A 39 -22.42 31.95 -11.06
C ARG A 39 -22.19 30.73 -11.96
N GLY A 40 -21.49 29.74 -11.42
CA GLY A 40 -20.93 28.57 -12.15
C GLY A 40 -21.91 27.55 -12.75
N VAL A 41 -23.23 27.69 -12.61
CA VAL A 41 -24.18 26.67 -13.11
C VAL A 41 -25.05 27.18 -14.26
N PHE A 42 -25.32 28.49 -14.33
CA PHE A 42 -26.29 29.03 -15.28
C PHE A 42 -25.73 29.20 -16.70
N MET A 43 -24.43 29.47 -16.84
CA MET A 43 -23.81 29.68 -18.15
C MET A 43 -23.42 28.38 -18.86
N PHE A 44 -23.14 27.31 -18.12
CA PHE A 44 -22.89 25.98 -18.70
C PHE A 44 -24.16 25.45 -19.38
N VAL A 45 -25.31 25.60 -18.71
CA VAL A 45 -26.63 25.22 -19.21
C VAL A 45 -27.08 26.11 -20.38
N LEU A 46 -26.79 27.41 -20.35
CA LEU A 46 -27.12 28.31 -21.46
C LEU A 46 -26.22 28.09 -22.70
N CYS A 47 -24.93 27.80 -22.51
CA CYS A 47 -24.02 27.44 -23.60
C CYS A 47 -24.42 26.11 -24.25
N LEU A 48 -24.83 25.11 -23.45
CA LEU A 48 -25.39 23.85 -23.95
C LEU A 48 -26.70 24.08 -24.74
N MET A 49 -27.62 24.90 -24.25
CA MET A 49 -28.86 25.19 -24.98
C MET A 49 -28.65 25.94 -26.31
N ILE A 50 -27.65 26.84 -26.37
CA ILE A 50 -27.31 27.54 -27.61
C ILE A 50 -26.64 26.56 -28.61
N LEU A 51 -25.80 25.63 -28.13
CA LEU A 51 -25.17 24.58 -28.94
C LEU A 51 -26.18 23.56 -29.49
N CYS A 52 -27.21 23.19 -28.71
CA CYS A 52 -28.26 22.25 -29.13
C CYS A 52 -29.23 22.81 -30.19
N SER A 53 -29.22 24.13 -30.45
CA SER A 53 -30.16 24.77 -31.39
C SER A 53 -29.73 24.69 -32.87
N VAL A 54 -28.56 24.12 -33.19
CA VAL A 54 -27.96 24.25 -34.54
C VAL A 54 -27.87 22.95 -35.35
N ARG A 55 -28.17 21.75 -34.81
CA ARG A 55 -28.37 20.53 -35.63
C ARG A 55 -28.91 19.35 -34.78
N PRO A 56 -30.04 18.72 -35.15
CA PRO A 56 -30.62 17.60 -34.40
C PRO A 56 -29.78 16.32 -34.33
N SER A 57 -28.71 16.20 -35.13
CA SER A 57 -27.91 14.96 -35.23
C SER A 57 -26.84 14.81 -34.15
N PHE A 58 -26.43 15.90 -33.48
CA PHE A 58 -25.43 15.83 -32.40
C PHE A 58 -26.05 15.53 -31.04
N ALA A 59 -27.35 15.75 -30.85
CA ALA A 59 -28.03 15.39 -29.60
C ALA A 59 -28.08 13.87 -29.42
N ALA A 60 -28.24 13.11 -30.51
CA ALA A 60 -28.26 11.65 -30.47
C ALA A 60 -26.86 11.04 -30.25
N GLU A 61 -25.80 11.66 -30.80
CA GLU A 61 -24.41 11.24 -30.52
C GLU A 61 -23.94 11.68 -29.13
N ALA A 62 -24.36 12.85 -28.65
CA ALA A 62 -24.11 13.30 -27.29
C ALA A 62 -24.87 12.45 -26.26
N GLU A 63 -26.14 12.08 -26.51
CA GLU A 63 -26.89 11.14 -25.65
C GLU A 63 -26.28 9.72 -25.69
N ALA A 64 -25.79 9.25 -26.84
CA ALA A 64 -25.11 7.96 -26.94
C ALA A 64 -23.72 7.96 -26.27
N THR A 65 -23.03 9.10 -26.25
CA THR A 65 -21.73 9.25 -25.55
C THR A 65 -21.96 9.42 -24.04
N LEU A 66 -23.02 10.15 -23.63
CA LEU A 66 -23.42 10.28 -22.22
C LEU A 66 -23.98 8.97 -21.63
N GLN A 67 -24.65 8.15 -22.45
CA GLN A 67 -25.12 6.82 -22.04
C GLN A 67 -24.02 5.74 -22.10
N ALA A 68 -22.95 5.96 -22.85
CA ALA A 68 -21.78 5.08 -22.85
C ALA A 68 -20.81 5.35 -21.68
N GLU A 69 -20.89 6.52 -21.03
CA GLU A 69 -20.17 6.84 -19.78
C GLU A 69 -21.00 6.60 -18.51
N THR A 70 -22.26 6.19 -18.61
CA THR A 70 -23.00 5.61 -17.48
C THR A 70 -22.89 4.09 -17.54
N THR A 71 -21.69 3.56 -17.33
CA THR A 71 -21.55 2.19 -16.84
C THR A 71 -22.13 2.17 -15.43
N ASP A 72 -23.35 1.64 -15.34
CA ASP A 72 -23.95 1.01 -14.17
C ASP A 72 -23.34 1.40 -12.82
N ASP A 73 -23.73 2.59 -12.33
CA ASP A 73 -23.47 3.07 -10.97
C ASP A 73 -24.39 2.37 -9.94
N SER A 74 -24.85 1.16 -10.26
CA SER A 74 -25.70 0.36 -9.39
C SER A 74 -24.98 -0.93 -9.00
N ALA A 75 -24.58 -0.94 -7.72
CA ALA A 75 -23.93 -2.03 -6.97
C ALA A 75 -22.40 -2.17 -7.14
N ILE A 76 -21.67 -1.14 -6.74
CA ILE A 76 -20.38 -1.33 -6.07
C ILE A 76 -20.55 -0.73 -4.68
N GLU A 77 -20.44 -1.55 -3.62
CA GLU A 77 -20.27 -1.01 -2.27
C GLU A 77 -19.04 -0.10 -2.31
N THR A 78 -19.24 1.22 -2.28
CA THR A 78 -18.16 2.13 -1.93
C THR A 78 -17.65 1.68 -0.57
N ALA A 79 -16.46 1.08 -0.51
CA ALA A 79 -15.82 0.75 0.76
C ALA A 79 -15.84 2.02 1.62
N SER A 80 -16.67 2.02 2.66
CA SER A 80 -16.93 3.20 3.48
C SER A 80 -15.88 3.33 4.58
N ILE A 81 -14.59 3.30 4.24
CA ILE A 81 -13.53 3.17 5.24
C ILE A 81 -13.55 4.36 6.22
N VAL A 82 -13.33 5.58 5.75
CA VAL A 82 -13.33 6.76 6.64
C VAL A 82 -14.74 7.13 7.08
N SER A 83 -15.75 6.91 6.25
CA SER A 83 -17.15 7.18 6.63
C SER A 83 -17.63 6.27 7.76
N GLU A 84 -17.19 5.00 7.79
CA GLU A 84 -17.47 4.03 8.84
C GLU A 84 -16.62 4.27 10.08
N HIS A 85 -15.30 4.44 9.93
CA HIS A 85 -14.38 4.51 11.06
C HIS A 85 -14.17 5.93 11.61
N GLY A 86 -14.36 6.97 10.81
CA GLY A 86 -14.28 8.38 11.21
C GLY A 86 -12.91 8.84 11.72
N GLN A 87 -12.89 9.69 12.74
CA GLN A 87 -11.66 10.25 13.28
C GLN A 87 -10.88 9.17 14.06
N LEU A 88 -9.70 8.79 13.56
CA LEU A 88 -8.78 7.94 14.28
C LEU A 88 -8.14 8.68 15.47
N SER A 89 -7.79 7.92 16.51
CA SER A 89 -7.05 8.39 17.68
C SER A 89 -6.10 7.30 18.21
N VAL A 90 -5.16 7.67 19.09
CA VAL A 90 -4.28 6.70 19.76
C VAL A 90 -4.77 6.48 21.18
N SER A 91 -5.15 5.25 21.50
CA SER A 91 -5.62 4.86 22.83
C SER A 91 -4.51 4.89 23.88
N SER A 92 -4.89 4.92 25.15
CA SER A 92 -3.93 4.81 26.27
C SER A 92 -3.14 3.51 26.30
N SER A 93 -3.60 2.48 25.57
CA SER A 93 -2.94 1.19 25.42
C SER A 93 -2.03 1.13 24.20
N GLY A 94 -1.87 2.24 23.46
CA GLY A 94 -0.95 2.36 22.33
C GLY A 94 -1.52 1.92 20.98
N PHE A 95 -2.76 1.45 20.92
CA PHE A 95 -3.43 1.09 19.66
C PHE A 95 -4.06 2.30 18.98
N VAL A 96 -4.02 2.31 17.65
CA VAL A 96 -4.89 3.17 16.84
C VAL A 96 -6.32 2.65 16.95
N VAL A 97 -7.25 3.55 17.22
CA VAL A 97 -8.67 3.23 17.34
C VAL A 97 -9.54 4.19 16.54
N ASP A 98 -10.68 3.69 16.08
CA ASP A 98 -11.66 4.46 15.33
C ASP A 98 -12.59 5.31 16.23
N LYS A 99 -13.57 5.99 15.61
CA LYS A 99 -14.57 6.83 16.32
C LYS A 99 -15.39 6.06 17.35
N ASN A 100 -15.51 4.74 17.21
CA ASN A 100 -16.23 3.85 18.12
C ASN A 100 -15.30 3.21 19.16
N GLN A 101 -14.00 3.57 19.16
CA GLN A 101 -12.95 3.01 20.01
C GLN A 101 -12.60 1.54 19.69
N SER A 102 -12.94 1.08 18.49
CA SER A 102 -12.50 -0.22 17.97
C SER A 102 -11.07 -0.10 17.44
N VAL A 103 -10.23 -1.12 17.67
CA VAL A 103 -8.86 -1.15 17.11
C VAL A 103 -8.94 -1.09 15.60
N PHE A 104 -8.14 -0.18 15.01
CA PHE A 104 -8.05 0.03 13.57
C PHE A 104 -6.60 -0.11 13.14
N GLN A 105 -6.32 -1.05 12.24
CA GLN A 105 -4.97 -1.26 11.71
C GLN A 105 -4.82 -0.48 10.39
N ILE A 106 -3.97 0.55 10.40
CA ILE A 106 -3.62 1.32 9.20
C ILE A 106 -2.80 0.41 8.28
N GLN A 107 -3.26 0.17 7.05
CA GLN A 107 -2.61 -0.69 6.06
C GLN A 107 -2.62 0.02 4.71
N GLY A 108 -1.44 0.14 4.10
CA GLY A 108 -1.30 1.02 2.95
C GLY A 108 -0.09 0.79 2.08
N ILE A 109 0.00 1.62 1.06
CA ILE A 109 1.13 1.71 0.13
C ILE A 109 1.60 3.17 0.12
N SER A 110 2.91 3.37 0.16
CA SER A 110 3.56 4.67 -0.02
C SER A 110 3.78 4.92 -1.49
N THR A 111 3.55 6.15 -1.94
CA THR A 111 4.13 6.63 -3.18
C THR A 111 5.66 6.61 -3.07
N HIS A 112 6.35 6.51 -4.20
CA HIS A 112 7.72 7.04 -4.27
C HIS A 112 7.66 8.59 -4.21
N ASN A 113 8.81 9.27 -4.21
CA ASN A 113 8.92 10.73 -4.36
C ASN A 113 7.94 11.29 -5.40
N LEU A 114 7.04 12.16 -4.94
CA LEU A 114 6.01 12.81 -5.77
C LEU A 114 6.58 13.64 -6.93
N ALA A 115 7.84 14.08 -6.85
CA ALA A 115 8.52 14.78 -7.93
C ALA A 115 8.97 13.85 -9.06
N TRP A 116 9.20 12.56 -8.76
CA TRP A 116 9.77 11.60 -9.70
C TRP A 116 8.71 10.72 -10.35
N TYR A 117 7.66 10.38 -9.61
CA TYR A 117 6.57 9.50 -10.08
C TYR A 117 5.17 10.13 -9.90
N PRO A 118 4.93 11.38 -10.34
CA PRO A 118 3.65 12.06 -10.18
C PRO A 118 2.49 11.39 -10.95
N GLU A 119 2.78 10.59 -11.98
CA GLU A 119 1.78 9.95 -12.83
C GLU A 119 0.85 8.97 -12.08
N TYR A 120 1.33 8.37 -10.99
CA TYR A 120 0.53 7.45 -10.17
C TYR A 120 -0.41 8.17 -9.20
N ILE A 121 -0.35 9.50 -9.12
CA ILE A 121 -1.14 10.29 -8.17
C ILE A 121 -2.46 10.69 -8.81
N ASN A 122 -3.38 9.72 -8.87
CA ASN A 122 -4.71 9.90 -9.44
C ASN A 122 -5.72 8.91 -8.82
N VAL A 123 -7.02 9.19 -9.02
CA VAL A 123 -8.12 8.45 -8.42
C VAL A 123 -8.17 7.00 -8.92
N ASP A 124 -7.89 6.73 -10.19
CA ASP A 124 -8.01 5.38 -10.74
C ASP A 124 -6.93 4.45 -10.20
N THR A 125 -5.70 4.97 -10.09
CA THR A 125 -4.59 4.27 -9.43
C THR A 125 -4.93 3.97 -7.97
N PHE A 126 -5.38 4.96 -7.20
CA PHE A 126 -5.68 4.76 -5.77
C PHE A 126 -6.87 3.82 -5.57
N ARG A 127 -7.89 3.89 -6.43
CA ARG A 127 -9.03 2.96 -6.42
C ARG A 127 -8.56 1.53 -6.67
N LYS A 128 -7.71 1.31 -7.68
CA LYS A 128 -7.14 0.01 -7.98
C LYS A 128 -6.38 -0.57 -6.78
N LEU A 129 -5.55 0.26 -6.13
CA LEU A 129 -4.82 -0.18 -4.93
C LEU A 129 -5.78 -0.51 -3.78
N ARG A 130 -6.75 0.35 -3.48
CA ARG A 130 -7.77 0.12 -2.46
C ARG A 130 -8.51 -1.19 -2.69
N ASP A 131 -9.00 -1.41 -3.90
CA ASP A 131 -9.89 -2.53 -4.20
C ASP A 131 -9.14 -3.86 -4.35
N GLU A 132 -7.93 -3.85 -4.94
CA GLU A 132 -7.17 -5.08 -5.21
C GLU A 132 -6.26 -5.49 -4.07
N PHE A 133 -5.60 -4.52 -3.42
CA PHE A 133 -4.75 -4.78 -2.25
C PHE A 133 -5.51 -4.64 -0.94
N ASN A 134 -6.79 -4.30 -0.96
CA ASN A 134 -7.61 -4.09 0.23
C ASN A 134 -7.00 -3.08 1.23
N ILE A 135 -6.29 -2.08 0.73
CA ILE A 135 -5.64 -1.08 1.59
C ILE A 135 -6.63 0.00 2.01
N ASN A 136 -6.40 0.57 3.20
CA ASN A 136 -7.23 1.64 3.76
C ASN A 136 -6.55 3.02 3.78
N THR A 137 -5.25 3.07 3.46
CA THR A 137 -4.43 4.27 3.56
C THR A 137 -3.45 4.40 2.40
N ILE A 138 -3.26 5.61 1.89
CA ILE A 138 -2.14 5.95 0.99
C ILE A 138 -1.18 6.89 1.73
N ARG A 139 0.13 6.66 1.60
CA ARG A 139 1.16 7.59 2.08
C ARG A 139 1.75 8.39 0.92
N LEU A 140 1.80 9.71 1.04
CA LEU A 140 2.29 10.63 0.02
C LEU A 140 3.67 11.18 0.42
N ALA A 141 4.73 10.59 -0.14
CA ALA A 141 6.12 10.89 0.21
C ALA A 141 6.62 12.18 -0.46
N MET A 142 6.61 13.30 0.28
CA MET A 142 7.12 14.59 -0.17
C MET A 142 8.59 14.76 0.22
N TYR A 143 9.50 14.37 -0.67
CA TYR A 143 10.95 14.51 -0.47
C TYR A 143 11.36 15.96 -0.24
N THR A 144 12.32 16.19 0.65
CA THR A 144 12.68 17.54 1.09
C THR A 144 13.94 18.05 0.42
N ALA A 145 14.98 17.24 0.30
CA ALA A 145 16.34 17.70 0.01
C ALA A 145 17.07 16.97 -1.13
N GLU A 146 16.55 15.82 -1.57
CA GLU A 146 17.03 15.08 -2.74
C GLU A 146 16.86 15.90 -4.02
N ASP A 147 17.42 15.42 -5.13
CA ASP A 147 17.16 16.02 -6.44
C ASP A 147 15.64 16.08 -6.72
N GLY A 148 15.12 17.27 -6.98
CA GLY A 148 13.67 17.51 -7.08
C GLY A 148 12.92 17.59 -5.75
N GLY A 149 13.60 17.66 -4.60
CA GLY A 149 12.98 17.81 -3.28
C GLY A 149 12.42 19.21 -3.01
N TYR A 150 11.41 19.30 -2.15
CA TYR A 150 10.61 20.49 -1.87
C TYR A 150 11.42 21.72 -1.43
N CYS A 151 12.45 21.51 -0.60
CA CYS A 151 13.25 22.58 -0.01
C CYS A 151 14.38 23.08 -0.94
N VAL A 152 14.79 22.26 -1.90
CA VAL A 152 15.93 22.55 -2.80
C VAL A 152 15.51 22.91 -4.23
N SER A 153 14.26 22.61 -4.59
CA SER A 153 13.70 22.97 -5.90
C SER A 153 13.34 24.45 -6.02
N ASP A 154 13.22 24.93 -7.26
CA ASP A 154 12.70 26.26 -7.53
C ASP A 154 11.19 26.38 -7.23
N ASP A 155 10.66 27.61 -7.27
CA ASP A 155 9.26 27.87 -6.94
C ASP A 155 8.27 27.14 -7.86
N THR A 156 8.60 26.94 -9.13
CA THR A 156 7.71 26.29 -10.10
C THR A 156 7.58 24.80 -9.79
N ALA A 157 8.72 24.12 -9.65
CA ALA A 157 8.76 22.71 -9.26
C ALA A 157 8.12 22.49 -7.88
N ARG A 158 8.35 23.42 -6.93
CA ARG A 158 7.71 23.38 -5.61
C ARG A 158 6.19 23.48 -5.69
N GLN A 159 5.63 24.37 -6.52
CA GLN A 159 4.19 24.44 -6.72
C GLN A 159 3.63 23.19 -7.41
N GLN A 160 4.38 22.58 -8.34
CA GLN A 160 3.97 21.33 -8.99
C GLN A 160 3.90 20.17 -7.98
N MET A 161 4.89 20.04 -7.10
CA MET A 161 4.87 19.08 -6.02
C MET A 161 3.68 19.30 -5.07
N LEU A 162 3.40 20.55 -4.67
CA LEU A 162 2.21 20.85 -3.86
C LEU A 162 0.92 20.47 -4.56
N ALA A 163 0.80 20.80 -5.85
CA ALA A 163 -0.37 20.43 -6.63
C ALA A 163 -0.55 18.91 -6.68
N CYS A 164 0.54 18.17 -6.91
CA CYS A 164 0.57 16.71 -6.90
C CYS A 164 0.12 16.15 -5.53
N LEU A 165 0.70 16.62 -4.43
CA LEU A 165 0.31 16.25 -3.07
C LEU A 165 -1.17 16.53 -2.81
N THR A 166 -1.65 17.73 -3.13
CA THR A 166 -3.06 18.08 -2.90
C THR A 166 -4.00 17.22 -3.74
N SER A 167 -3.66 16.91 -5.00
CA SER A 167 -4.44 15.97 -5.81
C SER A 167 -4.49 14.58 -5.20
N GLY A 168 -3.39 14.10 -4.62
CA GLY A 168 -3.35 12.83 -3.89
C GLY A 168 -4.24 12.83 -2.64
N ILE A 169 -4.21 13.92 -1.85
CA ILE A 169 -5.08 14.09 -0.67
C ILE A 169 -6.56 14.05 -1.10
N GLU A 170 -6.93 14.83 -2.12
CA GLU A 170 -8.31 14.88 -2.61
C GLU A 170 -8.77 13.54 -3.19
N ALA A 171 -7.88 12.82 -3.91
CA ALA A 171 -8.18 11.49 -4.43
C ALA A 171 -8.45 10.48 -3.30
N ALA A 172 -7.63 10.49 -2.24
CA ALA A 172 -7.85 9.64 -1.07
C ALA A 172 -9.17 9.97 -0.36
N ILE A 173 -9.49 11.26 -0.17
CA ILE A 173 -10.76 11.71 0.40
C ILE A 173 -11.94 11.25 -0.47
N GLN A 174 -11.84 11.41 -1.79
CA GLN A 174 -12.88 11.00 -2.74
C GLN A 174 -13.15 9.49 -2.70
N LEU A 175 -12.12 8.69 -2.44
CA LEU A 175 -12.22 7.23 -2.33
C LEU A 175 -12.52 6.74 -0.91
N ASP A 176 -12.83 7.67 0.01
CA ASP A 176 -13.10 7.43 1.42
C ASP A 176 -11.95 6.74 2.17
N MET A 177 -10.70 6.98 1.77
CA MET A 177 -9.48 6.42 2.38
C MET A 177 -8.80 7.41 3.34
N TYR A 178 -7.96 6.89 4.25
CA TYR A 178 -7.02 7.73 4.98
C TYR A 178 -5.81 8.09 4.09
N VAL A 179 -5.13 9.18 4.44
CA VAL A 179 -3.92 9.64 3.75
C VAL A 179 -2.88 10.14 4.74
N ILE A 180 -1.65 9.67 4.60
CA ILE A 180 -0.49 10.17 5.34
C ILE A 180 0.21 11.21 4.47
N VAL A 181 0.31 12.44 4.99
CA VAL A 181 1.12 13.51 4.41
C VAL A 181 2.50 13.43 5.05
N ASP A 182 3.47 12.95 4.28
CA ASP A 182 4.81 12.66 4.76
C ASP A 182 5.82 13.73 4.32
N TRP A 183 6.43 14.39 5.32
CA TRP A 183 7.58 15.25 5.15
C TRP A 183 8.84 14.39 5.13
N HIS A 184 9.21 14.01 3.90
CA HIS A 184 10.11 12.90 3.64
C HIS A 184 11.57 13.33 3.71
N ILE A 185 12.06 13.61 4.93
CA ILE A 185 13.49 13.82 5.17
C ILE A 185 14.26 12.52 4.97
N LEU A 186 15.46 12.64 4.41
CA LEU A 186 16.37 11.51 4.19
C LEU A 186 17.82 12.00 4.07
N SER A 187 18.20 12.62 2.96
CA SER A 187 19.57 13.12 2.74
C SER A 187 19.91 14.39 3.54
N ASP A 188 18.90 15.11 4.02
CA ASP A 188 19.02 16.23 4.95
C ASP A 188 19.21 15.80 6.41
N SER A 189 19.07 14.50 6.71
CA SER A 189 19.36 13.82 7.99
C SER A 189 18.67 14.36 9.24
N ASN A 190 18.88 15.63 9.61
CA ASN A 190 18.33 16.25 10.81
C ASN A 190 17.09 17.09 10.45
N PRO A 191 15.90 16.81 11.02
CA PRO A 191 14.67 17.52 10.68
C PRO A 191 14.72 19.03 10.99
N ASN A 192 15.67 19.47 11.81
CA ASN A 192 15.84 20.90 12.12
C ASN A 192 16.41 21.71 10.95
N LEU A 193 17.01 21.10 9.93
CA LEU A 193 17.64 21.82 8.81
C LEU A 193 16.66 22.74 8.07
N TYR A 194 15.46 22.23 7.77
CA TYR A 194 14.40 22.96 7.05
C TYR A 194 13.16 23.21 7.92
N LYS A 195 13.34 23.34 9.24
CA LYS A 195 12.25 23.43 10.21
C LYS A 195 11.20 24.51 9.90
N GLU A 196 11.63 25.71 9.54
CA GLU A 196 10.70 26.81 9.20
C GLU A 196 9.88 26.53 7.94
N THR A 197 10.49 25.83 6.96
CA THR A 197 9.80 25.37 5.76
C THR A 197 8.77 24.29 6.11
N ALA A 198 9.15 23.32 6.96
CA ALA A 198 8.25 22.27 7.45
C ALA A 198 7.06 22.86 8.22
N LEU A 199 7.31 23.82 9.13
CA LEU A 199 6.25 24.53 9.87
C LEU A 199 5.26 25.22 8.93
N SER A 200 5.76 25.91 7.91
CA SER A 200 4.92 26.60 6.92
C SER A 200 4.15 25.61 6.02
N PHE A 201 4.79 24.50 5.66
CA PHE A 201 4.17 23.43 4.88
C PHE A 201 3.02 22.78 5.66
N PHE A 202 3.28 22.33 6.88
CA PHE A 202 2.26 21.69 7.70
C PHE A 202 1.15 22.63 8.13
N GLU A 203 1.44 23.90 8.41
CA GLU A 203 0.41 24.93 8.61
C GLU A 203 -0.52 25.05 7.39
N ARG A 204 0.04 25.08 6.18
CA ARG A 204 -0.74 25.15 4.95
C ARG A 204 -1.65 23.93 4.77
N ILE A 205 -1.12 22.72 4.96
CA ILE A 205 -1.92 21.50 4.83
C ILE A 205 -2.98 21.41 5.93
N ALA A 206 -2.61 21.62 7.19
CA ALA A 206 -3.52 21.53 8.33
C ALA A 206 -4.61 22.62 8.31
N SER A 207 -4.30 23.84 7.88
CA SER A 207 -5.32 24.89 7.73
C SER A 207 -6.32 24.62 6.60
N THR A 208 -5.94 23.80 5.61
CA THR A 208 -6.80 23.43 4.48
C THR A 208 -7.64 22.18 4.79
N TYR A 209 -7.03 21.17 5.41
CA TYR A 209 -7.61 19.83 5.58
C TYR A 209 -7.78 19.39 7.04
N GLY A 210 -7.51 20.25 8.02
CA GLY A 210 -7.52 19.89 9.45
C GLY A 210 -8.88 19.49 10.00
N ASP A 211 -9.98 19.77 9.28
CA ASP A 211 -11.34 19.31 9.57
C ASP A 211 -11.66 17.93 8.97
N LYS A 212 -10.76 17.34 8.18
CA LYS A 212 -10.95 16.05 7.53
C LYS A 212 -10.38 14.92 8.40
N PRO A 213 -11.20 13.89 8.73
CA PRO A 213 -10.72 12.75 9.51
C PRO A 213 -9.72 11.86 8.74
N ASN A 214 -9.65 12.03 7.41
CA ASN A 214 -8.77 11.26 6.52
C ASN A 214 -7.27 11.50 6.78
N ILE A 215 -6.87 12.67 7.28
CA ILE A 215 -5.47 13.11 7.24
C ILE A 215 -4.68 12.70 8.47
N LEU A 216 -3.54 12.07 8.23
CA LEU A 216 -2.46 11.82 9.19
C LEU A 216 -1.22 12.60 8.75
N TYR A 217 -0.41 13.06 9.70
CA TYR A 217 0.77 13.88 9.41
C TYR A 217 2.03 13.15 9.85
N GLU A 218 2.92 12.81 8.92
CA GLU A 218 4.24 12.26 9.24
C GLU A 218 5.28 13.38 9.09
N ILE A 219 5.81 13.83 10.23
CA ILE A 219 6.51 15.12 10.30
C ILE A 219 8.01 15.05 9.98
N CYS A 220 8.56 13.83 9.97
CA CYS A 220 9.92 13.55 9.55
C CYS A 220 10.08 12.04 9.31
N ASN A 221 10.23 11.65 8.05
CA ASN A 221 10.43 10.26 7.60
C ASN A 221 11.59 9.54 8.31
N GLU A 222 12.84 9.93 8.04
CA GLU A 222 14.01 9.17 8.51
C GLU A 222 15.13 10.07 9.07
N PRO A 223 14.98 10.58 10.30
CA PRO A 223 16.10 11.16 11.02
C PRO A 223 17.30 10.19 11.08
N ASN A 224 18.48 10.63 10.64
CA ASN A 224 19.65 9.75 10.52
C ASN A 224 20.99 10.47 10.75
N GLY A 225 22.09 9.74 10.56
CA GLY A 225 23.43 10.22 10.89
C GLY A 225 23.60 10.44 12.40
N ASP A 226 24.16 11.58 12.79
CA ASP A 226 24.37 11.94 14.19
C ASP A 226 23.13 12.60 14.85
N THR A 227 21.97 12.59 14.18
CA THR A 227 20.74 13.21 14.68
C THR A 227 20.22 12.50 15.93
N SER A 228 20.18 13.21 17.05
CA SER A 228 19.77 12.65 18.34
C SER A 228 18.25 12.65 18.55
N TRP A 229 17.76 11.78 19.44
CA TRP A 229 16.35 11.77 19.84
C TRP A 229 15.89 13.12 20.43
N ASP A 230 16.74 13.81 21.19
CA ASP A 230 16.39 15.11 21.78
C ASP A 230 16.19 16.19 20.71
N GLU A 231 16.97 16.18 19.63
CA GLU A 231 16.79 17.10 18.50
C GLU A 231 15.50 16.83 17.74
N ILE A 232 15.17 15.54 17.52
CA ILE A 232 13.91 15.13 16.89
C ILE A 232 12.72 15.51 17.78
N LYS A 233 12.81 15.26 19.09
CA LYS A 233 11.80 15.62 20.08
C LYS A 233 11.55 17.13 20.09
N SER A 234 12.61 17.94 20.06
CA SER A 234 12.49 19.40 20.01
C SER A 234 11.88 19.90 18.71
N TYR A 235 12.23 19.32 17.57
CA TYR A 235 11.59 19.61 16.28
C TYR A 235 10.09 19.26 16.32
N SER A 236 9.79 18.06 16.82
CA SER A 236 8.46 17.48 16.81
C SER A 236 7.47 18.31 17.59
N VAL A 237 7.84 18.80 18.78
CA VAL A 237 6.97 19.65 19.60
C VAL A 237 6.49 20.88 18.82
N ASP A 238 7.40 21.57 18.13
CA ASP A 238 7.04 22.80 17.40
C ASP A 238 6.12 22.51 16.20
N VAL A 239 6.38 21.44 15.46
CA VAL A 239 5.57 21.04 14.31
C VAL A 239 4.20 20.50 14.74
N ILE A 240 4.15 19.65 15.77
CA ILE A 240 2.91 19.14 16.36
C ILE A 240 2.03 20.30 16.83
N ASP A 241 2.59 21.25 17.57
CA ASP A 241 1.83 22.38 18.10
C ASP A 241 1.33 23.28 16.96
N ARG A 242 2.10 23.44 15.88
CA ARG A 242 1.65 24.16 14.67
C ARG A 242 0.49 23.47 13.96
N ILE A 243 0.58 22.16 13.73
CA ILE A 243 -0.50 21.37 13.12
C ILE A 243 -1.78 21.50 13.95
N ARG A 244 -1.66 21.37 15.26
CA ARG A 244 -2.81 21.35 16.20
C ARG A 244 -3.52 22.68 16.36
N MET A 245 -2.97 23.78 15.87
CA MET A 245 -3.72 25.04 15.73
C MET A 245 -4.93 24.88 14.80
N TYR A 246 -4.84 23.96 13.84
CA TYR A 246 -5.86 23.74 12.81
C TYR A 246 -6.46 22.32 12.84
N ALA A 247 -5.69 21.33 13.30
CA ALA A 247 -6.11 19.93 13.39
C ALA A 247 -5.89 19.38 14.83
N PRO A 248 -6.70 19.79 15.82
CA PRO A 248 -6.41 19.54 17.24
C PRO A 248 -6.46 18.07 17.66
N GLN A 249 -7.12 17.21 16.88
CA GLN A 249 -7.28 15.78 17.17
C GLN A 249 -6.45 14.87 16.25
N SER A 250 -5.67 15.44 15.31
CA SER A 250 -4.95 14.65 14.32
C SER A 250 -3.93 13.69 14.94
N ILE A 251 -3.81 12.51 14.34
CA ILE A 251 -2.65 11.64 14.57
C ILE A 251 -1.44 12.29 13.90
N VAL A 252 -0.34 12.39 14.65
CA VAL A 252 0.96 12.81 14.13
C VAL A 252 1.96 11.66 14.30
N ILE A 253 2.60 11.28 13.20
CA ILE A 253 3.60 10.22 13.10
C ILE A 253 4.99 10.88 13.18
N VAL A 254 5.83 10.40 14.08
CA VAL A 254 7.14 10.98 14.39
C VAL A 254 8.25 9.98 14.10
N GLY A 255 9.14 10.32 13.16
CA GLY A 255 10.35 9.54 12.89
C GLY A 255 11.25 9.39 14.12
N THR A 256 12.05 8.32 14.13
CA THR A 256 13.01 8.05 15.21
C THR A 256 14.45 8.07 14.68
N PRO A 257 15.49 8.12 15.53
CA PRO A 257 16.87 8.11 15.05
C PRO A 257 17.21 6.85 14.23
N THR A 258 18.32 6.92 13.51
CA THR A 258 18.88 5.82 12.71
C THR A 258 17.89 5.33 11.64
N TRP A 259 17.43 6.24 10.78
CA TRP A 259 16.43 5.94 9.74
C TRP A 259 15.15 5.32 10.33
N SER A 260 14.63 5.95 11.39
CA SER A 260 13.44 5.48 12.09
C SER A 260 13.56 4.05 12.62
N GLN A 261 14.67 3.70 13.27
CA GLN A 261 14.90 2.37 13.85
C GLN A 261 14.93 2.36 15.39
N ASP A 262 15.23 3.50 16.00
CA ASP A 262 15.52 3.59 17.44
C ASP A 262 14.27 3.91 18.28
N VAL A 263 13.20 3.13 18.06
CA VAL A 263 11.94 3.22 18.84
C VAL A 263 12.12 2.86 20.32
N ASP A 264 13.09 2.02 20.64
CA ASP A 264 13.48 1.69 22.02
C ASP A 264 14.02 2.92 22.76
N ILE A 265 14.84 3.74 22.09
CA ILE A 265 15.33 5.02 22.62
C ILE A 265 14.17 5.99 22.80
N ALA A 266 13.32 6.15 21.77
CA ALA A 266 12.16 7.04 21.85
C ALA A 266 11.21 6.66 23.00
N SER A 267 11.00 5.36 23.22
CA SER A 267 10.14 4.83 24.30
C SER A 267 10.62 5.16 25.71
N SER A 268 11.91 5.44 25.88
CA SER A 268 12.49 5.81 27.19
C SER A 268 12.29 7.29 27.53
N SER A 269 11.98 8.14 26.52
CA SER A 269 11.74 9.58 26.69
C SER A 269 10.69 10.07 25.68
N PRO A 270 9.44 9.58 25.75
CA PRO A 270 8.41 9.93 24.78
C PRO A 270 8.09 11.44 24.78
N ILE A 271 7.56 11.94 23.67
CA ILE A 271 7.05 13.30 23.57
C ILE A 271 5.79 13.43 24.41
N GLU A 272 5.70 14.47 25.24
CA GLU A 272 4.54 14.75 26.10
C GLU A 272 3.39 15.39 25.31
N ARG A 273 2.80 14.62 24.41
CA ARG A 273 1.62 14.96 23.59
C ARG A 273 0.80 13.67 23.33
N THR A 274 -0.51 13.79 23.18
CA THR A 274 -1.43 12.67 22.83
C THR A 274 -1.48 12.43 21.32
N ASN A 275 -2.17 11.39 20.84
CA ASN A 275 -2.36 11.08 19.40
C ASN A 275 -1.04 11.10 18.60
N LEU A 276 0.01 10.51 19.17
CA LEU A 276 1.29 10.32 18.49
C LEU A 276 1.50 8.85 18.16
N LEU A 277 2.04 8.61 16.97
CA LEU A 277 2.65 7.35 16.58
C LEU A 277 4.14 7.60 16.35
N TYR A 278 4.97 6.58 16.62
CA TYR A 278 6.42 6.65 16.44
C TYR A 278 6.83 5.68 15.33
N SER A 279 7.52 6.19 14.31
CA SER A 279 7.87 5.43 13.13
C SER A 279 8.94 4.38 13.45
N LEU A 280 8.70 3.17 12.97
CA LEU A 280 9.69 2.11 12.80
C LEU A 280 9.78 1.75 11.31
N HIS A 281 10.94 1.90 10.68
CA HIS A 281 11.15 1.46 9.30
C HIS A 281 12.02 0.22 9.26
N PHE A 282 11.67 -0.72 8.38
CA PHE A 282 12.48 -1.92 8.16
C PHE A 282 12.48 -2.38 6.70
N TYR A 283 13.49 -3.17 6.38
CA TYR A 283 13.68 -3.79 5.08
C TYR A 283 14.07 -5.24 5.36
N ALA A 284 13.18 -6.18 5.05
CA ALA A 284 13.17 -7.50 5.66
C ALA A 284 14.45 -8.32 5.38
N ALA A 285 15.12 -8.11 4.25
CA ALA A 285 16.36 -8.82 3.96
C ALA A 285 17.55 -8.31 4.81
N THR A 286 17.47 -7.09 5.32
CA THR A 286 18.52 -6.46 6.15
C THR A 286 18.19 -6.53 7.64
N HIS A 287 16.97 -6.14 8.01
CA HIS A 287 16.59 -5.90 9.38
C HIS A 287 15.82 -7.10 9.95
N LYS A 288 16.42 -7.76 10.94
CA LYS A 288 15.92 -9.03 11.53
C LYS A 288 15.74 -8.90 13.04
N GLU A 289 16.17 -9.91 13.81
CA GLU A 289 15.94 -10.03 15.26
C GLU A 289 16.37 -8.80 16.08
N ASP A 290 17.48 -8.14 15.71
CA ASP A 290 17.97 -6.97 16.45
C ASP A 290 16.97 -5.80 16.42
N LEU A 291 16.38 -5.52 15.25
CA LEU A 291 15.39 -4.45 15.12
C LEU A 291 14.03 -4.88 15.70
N GLN A 292 13.65 -6.14 15.56
CA GLN A 292 12.45 -6.70 16.20
C GLN A 292 12.54 -6.59 17.73
N SER A 293 13.73 -6.74 18.30
CA SER A 293 13.97 -6.58 19.75
C SER A 293 13.80 -5.12 20.22
N LYS A 294 14.19 -4.14 19.39
CA LYS A 294 13.92 -2.72 19.66
C LYS A 294 12.42 -2.44 19.65
N LEU A 295 11.70 -2.96 18.66
CA LEU A 295 10.23 -2.88 18.62
C LEU A 295 9.62 -3.48 19.90
N GLN A 296 10.00 -4.69 20.28
CA GLN A 296 9.48 -5.35 21.48
C GLN A 296 9.75 -4.53 22.76
N THR A 297 10.92 -3.89 22.86
CA THR A 297 11.26 -3.00 23.97
C THR A 297 10.33 -1.78 23.99
N ALA A 298 10.12 -1.14 22.84
CA ALA A 298 9.23 0.01 22.73
C ALA A 298 7.77 -0.32 23.10
N LEU A 299 7.26 -1.46 22.63
CA LEU A 299 5.91 -1.96 22.98
C LEU A 299 5.79 -2.26 24.47
N THR A 300 6.81 -2.86 25.08
CA THR A 300 6.85 -3.14 26.53
C THR A 300 6.80 -1.85 27.36
N ASN A 301 7.42 -0.79 26.85
CA ASN A 301 7.38 0.55 27.46
C ASN A 301 6.08 1.31 27.14
N GLY A 302 5.16 0.72 26.36
CA GLY A 302 3.86 1.31 26.01
C GLY A 302 3.93 2.38 24.93
N LEU A 303 4.99 2.43 24.12
CA LEU A 303 5.11 3.37 23.01
C LEU A 303 4.17 2.96 21.85
N PRO A 304 3.32 3.86 21.34
CA PRO A 304 2.51 3.60 20.14
C PRO A 304 3.40 3.57 18.89
N VAL A 305 3.82 2.39 18.43
CA VAL A 305 4.67 2.24 17.25
C VAL A 305 3.83 2.04 15.99
N PHE A 306 4.27 2.63 14.88
CA PHE A 306 3.68 2.47 13.55
C PHE A 306 4.77 2.24 12.51
N VAL A 307 4.56 1.33 11.57
CA VAL A 307 5.50 1.08 10.48
C VAL A 307 5.10 1.94 9.27
N SER A 308 5.46 3.22 9.28
CA SER A 308 5.15 4.14 8.18
C SER A 308 5.89 3.83 6.88
N GLU A 309 6.88 2.94 6.92
CA GLU A 309 7.58 2.44 5.74
C GLU A 309 8.15 1.04 6.00
N PHE A 310 7.93 0.11 5.07
CA PHE A 310 8.73 -1.11 5.00
C PHE A 310 8.92 -1.63 3.58
N GLY A 311 10.02 -2.35 3.37
CA GLY A 311 10.26 -3.17 2.18
C GLY A 311 10.58 -4.61 2.55
N ILE A 312 10.50 -5.51 1.57
CA ILE A 312 10.90 -6.92 1.76
C ILE A 312 12.27 -7.24 1.15
N THR A 313 13.00 -6.19 0.81
CA THR A 313 14.31 -6.25 0.15
C THR A 313 15.43 -5.89 1.13
N GLU A 314 16.64 -5.65 0.62
CA GLU A 314 17.69 -4.99 1.40
C GLU A 314 17.35 -3.51 1.59
N ALA A 315 17.96 -2.88 2.61
CA ALA A 315 17.74 -1.48 2.99
C ALA A 315 18.09 -0.44 1.89
N SER A 316 18.73 -0.87 0.80
CA SER A 316 18.95 -0.02 -0.38
C SER A 316 17.70 0.17 -1.24
N GLY A 317 16.60 -0.54 -0.94
CA GLY A 317 15.42 -0.66 -1.81
C GLY A 317 15.60 -1.68 -2.95
N SER A 318 16.75 -2.35 -3.01
CA SER A 318 17.07 -3.34 -4.04
C SER A 318 17.68 -4.61 -3.44
N GLY A 319 18.31 -5.43 -4.27
CA GLY A 319 18.92 -6.69 -3.84
C GLY A 319 17.91 -7.83 -3.78
N ILE A 320 18.12 -8.76 -2.85
CA ILE A 320 17.26 -9.93 -2.73
C ILE A 320 15.88 -9.57 -2.15
N VAL A 321 14.87 -10.35 -2.52
CA VAL A 321 13.53 -10.33 -1.93
C VAL A 321 13.48 -11.45 -0.87
N ASP A 322 13.36 -11.11 0.41
CA ASP A 322 13.36 -12.06 1.55
C ASP A 322 11.94 -12.19 2.12
N THR A 323 11.11 -13.01 1.47
CA THR A 323 9.71 -13.23 1.85
C THR A 323 9.59 -13.91 3.23
N THR A 324 10.51 -14.81 3.59
CA THR A 324 10.51 -15.49 4.89
C THR A 324 10.68 -14.51 6.05
N SER A 325 11.65 -13.59 5.94
CA SER A 325 11.82 -12.55 6.95
C SER A 325 10.65 -11.57 6.95
N ALA A 326 10.07 -11.27 5.78
CA ALA A 326 8.91 -10.41 5.67
C ALA A 326 7.67 -11.01 6.36
N ASP A 327 7.40 -12.30 6.19
CA ASP A 327 6.30 -13.01 6.86
C ASP A 327 6.48 -13.00 8.38
N THR A 328 7.72 -13.12 8.86
CA THR A 328 8.05 -13.00 10.30
C THR A 328 7.71 -11.61 10.83
N TRP A 329 8.06 -10.56 10.08
CA TRP A 329 7.67 -9.19 10.40
C TRP A 329 6.16 -8.99 10.39
N MET A 330 5.47 -9.41 9.33
CA MET A 330 4.01 -9.25 9.22
C MET A 330 3.27 -9.94 10.35
N LYS A 331 3.71 -11.13 10.76
CA LYS A 331 3.18 -11.81 11.95
C LYS A 331 3.36 -10.96 13.21
N LEU A 332 4.56 -10.46 13.45
CA LEU A 332 4.86 -9.61 14.61
C LEU A 332 3.99 -8.35 14.63
N LEU A 333 3.81 -7.68 13.48
CA LEU A 333 2.98 -6.48 13.39
C LEU A 333 1.50 -6.80 13.63
N ASN A 334 0.98 -7.86 13.01
CA ASN A 334 -0.42 -8.26 13.15
C ASN A 334 -0.76 -8.72 14.58
N GLU A 335 0.10 -9.50 15.24
CA GLU A 335 -0.10 -9.94 16.63
C GLU A 335 -0.12 -8.77 17.62
N ASN A 336 0.53 -7.66 17.27
CA ASN A 336 0.57 -6.44 18.09
C ASN A 336 -0.34 -5.31 17.57
N GLY A 337 -1.19 -5.59 16.56
CA GLY A 337 -2.12 -4.60 15.99
C GLY A 337 -1.42 -3.36 15.40
N ILE A 338 -0.17 -3.50 14.94
CA ILE A 338 0.64 -2.40 14.41
C ILE A 338 0.32 -2.21 12.93
N GLY A 339 -0.06 -1.00 12.55
CA GLY A 339 -0.26 -0.64 11.15
C GLY A 339 1.06 -0.56 10.36
N TYR A 340 0.97 -0.72 9.04
CA TYR A 340 2.14 -0.72 8.16
C TYR A 340 1.85 -0.16 6.76
N ILE A 341 2.88 0.42 6.13
CA ILE A 341 2.82 0.99 4.78
C ILE A 341 3.94 0.41 3.92
N TYR A 342 3.59 -0.24 2.82
CA TYR A 342 4.54 -0.84 1.88
C TYR A 342 5.24 0.23 1.02
N TRP A 343 6.56 0.14 0.91
CA TRP A 343 7.40 0.92 0.00
C TRP A 343 7.75 0.10 -1.26
N ASN A 344 7.40 0.51 -2.48
CA ASN A 344 6.67 1.73 -2.89
C ASN A 344 5.90 1.59 -4.19
N LEU A 345 4.92 2.48 -4.42
CA LEU A 345 4.25 2.67 -5.71
C LEU A 345 5.15 3.44 -6.68
N SER A 346 5.85 2.68 -7.52
CA SER A 346 6.52 3.13 -8.74
C SER A 346 6.78 1.94 -9.67
N ASN A 347 7.30 2.22 -10.86
CA ASN A 347 7.96 1.24 -11.74
C ASN A 347 9.48 1.49 -11.80
N LYS A 348 10.08 2.01 -10.72
CA LYS A 348 11.54 2.15 -10.64
C LYS A 348 12.20 0.79 -10.83
N ASP A 349 13.35 0.75 -11.50
CA ASP A 349 14.11 -0.48 -11.71
C ASP A 349 14.86 -0.88 -10.42
N GLU A 350 14.09 -1.23 -9.40
CA GLU A 350 14.55 -1.65 -8.08
C GLU A 350 13.61 -2.75 -7.52
N ALA A 351 14.13 -3.57 -6.62
CA ALA A 351 13.40 -4.75 -6.17
C ALA A 351 12.17 -4.43 -5.29
N CYS A 352 12.15 -3.28 -4.60
CA CYS A 352 11.04 -2.89 -3.72
C CYS A 352 9.90 -2.16 -4.45
N ALA A 353 10.08 -1.74 -5.70
CA ALA A 353 9.01 -1.11 -6.48
C ALA A 353 7.81 -2.05 -6.61
N LEU A 354 6.59 -1.55 -6.46
CA LEU A 354 5.36 -2.34 -6.54
C LEU A 354 5.19 -2.93 -7.95
N LEU A 355 5.57 -2.16 -8.97
CA LEU A 355 5.43 -2.51 -10.37
C LEU A 355 6.78 -2.89 -10.96
N ARG A 356 6.77 -3.78 -11.95
CA ARG A 356 7.96 -4.05 -12.77
C ARG A 356 8.33 -2.80 -13.55
N SER A 357 9.62 -2.61 -13.80
CA SER A 357 10.13 -1.48 -14.59
C SER A 357 9.62 -1.44 -16.04
N SER A 358 9.12 -2.55 -16.56
CA SER A 358 8.46 -2.61 -17.88
C SER A 358 7.00 -2.13 -17.87
N CYS A 359 6.36 -1.99 -16.70
CA CYS A 359 4.96 -1.61 -16.62
C CYS A 359 4.81 -0.09 -16.82
N THR A 360 3.97 0.31 -17.76
CA THR A 360 3.66 1.72 -18.06
C THR A 360 2.18 2.06 -17.88
N SER A 361 1.37 1.07 -17.49
CA SER A 361 -0.04 1.29 -17.12
C SER A 361 -0.12 1.98 -15.75
N LEU A 362 -1.21 2.72 -15.52
CA LEU A 362 -1.44 3.46 -14.28
C LEU A 362 -2.53 2.82 -13.39
N SER A 363 -3.39 1.96 -13.93
CA SER A 363 -4.53 1.41 -13.17
C SER A 363 -5.06 0.06 -13.70
N ASP A 364 -4.67 -0.38 -14.90
CA ASP A 364 -5.10 -1.66 -15.49
C ASP A 364 -4.09 -2.79 -15.23
N TRP A 365 -3.50 -2.83 -14.04
CA TRP A 365 -2.51 -3.84 -13.70
C TRP A 365 -3.12 -5.23 -13.53
N THR A 366 -2.32 -6.21 -13.91
CA THR A 366 -2.54 -7.62 -13.66
C THR A 366 -1.39 -8.17 -12.81
N PHE A 367 -1.54 -9.39 -12.29
CA PHE A 367 -0.53 -10.01 -11.42
C PHE A 367 0.90 -10.00 -12.01
N VAL A 368 1.04 -10.07 -13.34
CA VAL A 368 2.34 -10.07 -14.03
C VAL A 368 2.97 -8.68 -14.17
N ASP A 369 2.22 -7.62 -13.94
CA ASP A 369 2.71 -6.24 -13.95
C ASP A 369 3.40 -5.88 -12.63
N TYR A 370 3.04 -6.56 -11.54
CA TYR A 370 3.69 -6.40 -10.24
C TYR A 370 5.10 -7.01 -10.23
N SER A 371 6.01 -6.34 -9.52
CA SER A 371 7.32 -6.91 -9.20
C SER A 371 7.17 -8.13 -8.28
N PRO A 372 8.20 -8.97 -8.09
CA PRO A 372 8.15 -10.04 -7.09
C PRO A 372 7.75 -9.54 -5.69
N ALA A 373 8.20 -8.35 -5.29
CA ALA A 373 7.84 -7.77 -4.00
C ALA A 373 6.38 -7.27 -3.95
N GLY A 374 5.90 -6.67 -5.04
CA GLY A 374 4.48 -6.29 -5.17
C GLY A 374 3.54 -7.49 -5.20
N GLN A 375 3.94 -8.59 -5.84
CA GLN A 375 3.20 -9.85 -5.85
C GLN A 375 3.07 -10.44 -4.44
N TRP A 376 4.16 -10.45 -3.67
CA TRP A 376 4.13 -10.88 -2.27
C TRP A 376 3.19 -9.97 -1.45
N PHE A 377 3.27 -8.65 -1.63
CA PHE A 377 2.44 -7.73 -0.84
C PHE A 377 0.95 -7.92 -1.12
N LEU A 378 0.57 -8.10 -2.40
CA LEU A 378 -0.80 -8.43 -2.79
C LEU A 378 -1.29 -9.71 -2.10
N GLN A 379 -0.48 -10.77 -2.13
CA GLN A 379 -0.82 -12.05 -1.49
C GLN A 379 -0.93 -11.93 0.03
N ASN A 380 -0.01 -11.19 0.67
CA ASN A 380 -0.06 -10.93 2.11
C ASN A 380 -1.36 -10.19 2.51
N GLN A 381 -1.80 -9.19 1.72
CA GLN A 381 -3.06 -8.49 1.97
C GLN A 381 -4.28 -9.42 1.82
N GLN A 382 -4.32 -10.24 0.78
CA GLN A 382 -5.41 -11.19 0.55
C GLN A 382 -5.52 -12.24 1.67
N ASN A 383 -4.37 -12.69 2.20
CA ASN A 383 -4.33 -13.62 3.33
C ASN A 383 -4.79 -12.96 4.64
N ASN A 384 -4.45 -11.69 4.87
CA ASN A 384 -4.88 -10.94 6.06
C ASN A 384 -6.37 -10.59 6.04
N ALA A 385 -6.95 -10.24 4.89
CA ALA A 385 -8.38 -9.96 4.75
C ALA A 385 -9.26 -11.17 5.15
N ALA A 386 -8.83 -12.38 4.79
CA ALA A 386 -9.52 -13.63 5.16
C ALA A 386 -9.54 -13.90 6.68
N ILE A 387 -8.61 -13.31 7.45
CA ILE A 387 -8.57 -13.42 8.92
C ILE A 387 -9.58 -12.47 9.55
N TYR A 388 -9.72 -11.24 9.04
CA TYR A 388 -10.64 -10.23 9.57
C TYR A 388 -12.11 -10.50 9.18
N ASP A 389 -12.39 -10.97 7.96
CA ASP A 389 -13.75 -11.36 7.53
C ASP A 389 -14.29 -12.55 8.34
N ARG A 390 -13.43 -13.46 8.79
CA ARG A 390 -13.82 -14.58 9.67
C ARG A 390 -14.09 -14.16 11.11
N ALA A 391 -13.57 -13.01 11.56
CA ALA A 391 -13.92 -12.45 12.86
C ALA A 391 -15.26 -11.70 12.83
N ALA A 392 -15.70 -11.23 11.65
CA ALA A 392 -16.92 -10.45 11.47
C ALA A 392 -18.13 -11.27 10.96
N ALA A 393 -17.94 -12.37 10.24
CA ALA A 393 -19.04 -13.10 9.61
C ALA A 393 -19.52 -14.33 10.41
N THR A 394 -20.79 -14.30 10.83
CA THR A 394 -21.54 -15.52 11.19
C THR A 394 -21.85 -16.30 9.89
N PRO A 395 -21.70 -17.64 9.85
CA PRO A 395 -21.56 -18.36 8.58
C PRO A 395 -22.90 -18.47 7.83
N THR A 396 -22.90 -18.03 6.57
CA THR A 396 -23.92 -18.43 5.59
C THR A 396 -23.25 -18.85 4.29
N ALA A 397 -23.55 -20.07 3.86
CA ALA A 397 -22.93 -20.75 2.74
C ALA A 397 -23.41 -20.21 1.39
N ALA A 398 -22.47 -19.92 0.51
CA ALA A 398 -22.64 -20.04 -0.93
C ALA A 398 -21.31 -20.52 -1.53
N VAL A 399 -21.39 -21.64 -2.26
CA VAL A 399 -20.27 -22.33 -2.90
C VAL A 399 -20.14 -21.79 -4.31
N ASP A 400 -18.97 -21.26 -4.65
CA ASP A 400 -18.55 -21.15 -6.05
C ASP A 400 -17.25 -21.91 -6.25
N THR A 401 -17.21 -22.69 -7.34
CA THR A 401 -16.16 -23.67 -7.64
C THR A 401 -15.12 -23.03 -8.57
N PRO A 402 -13.81 -23.00 -8.26
CA PRO A 402 -12.81 -22.43 -9.14
C PRO A 402 -12.47 -23.35 -10.31
N THR A 403 -12.32 -22.74 -11.48
CA THR A 403 -11.88 -23.39 -12.73
C THR A 403 -10.35 -23.28 -12.82
N THR A 404 -9.71 -24.38 -13.19
CA THR A 404 -8.26 -24.66 -13.29
C THR A 404 -7.46 -23.85 -14.33
N LEU A 405 -6.15 -23.65 -14.09
CA LEU A 405 -4.95 -23.94 -14.96
C LEU A 405 -3.71 -23.18 -14.38
N TYR A 406 -2.46 -23.69 -14.30
CA TYR A 406 -1.58 -24.26 -15.34
C TYR A 406 -0.49 -25.23 -14.78
N ALA A 407 0.05 -26.09 -15.65
CA ALA A 407 0.99 -27.23 -15.45
C ALA A 407 2.44 -26.82 -15.06
N SER A 408 3.20 -27.57 -14.26
CA SER A 408 3.57 -28.99 -14.36
C SER A 408 3.70 -29.70 -12.99
N ASP A 409 2.64 -29.60 -12.18
CA ASP A 409 2.67 -30.15 -10.84
C ASP A 409 2.14 -31.58 -10.80
N ASP A 410 2.85 -32.35 -10.00
CA ASP A 410 2.49 -33.68 -9.59
C ASP A 410 1.32 -33.50 -8.60
N TYR A 411 0.10 -33.78 -9.06
CA TYR A 411 -1.17 -33.46 -8.39
C TYR A 411 -1.89 -34.74 -7.95
N TRP A 412 -2.21 -34.83 -6.66
CA TRP A 412 -2.92 -35.96 -6.08
C TRP A 412 -4.19 -35.54 -5.37
N SER A 413 -5.28 -36.22 -5.69
CA SER A 413 -6.57 -36.04 -5.02
C SER A 413 -6.90 -37.26 -4.18
N PHE A 414 -7.42 -37.03 -2.97
CA PHE A 414 -7.74 -38.05 -1.99
C PHE A 414 -9.24 -38.10 -1.70
N SER A 415 -9.77 -39.29 -1.41
CA SER A 415 -11.21 -39.52 -1.20
C SER A 415 -11.79 -38.82 0.03
N ASN A 416 -10.95 -38.34 0.94
CA ASN A 416 -11.34 -37.52 2.09
C ASN A 416 -11.58 -36.05 1.75
N GLY A 417 -11.46 -35.67 0.47
CA GLY A 417 -11.61 -34.29 0.03
C GLY A 417 -10.36 -33.45 0.23
N CYS A 418 -9.17 -34.03 0.40
CA CYS A 418 -7.91 -33.30 0.33
C CYS A 418 -7.26 -33.44 -1.04
N ASN A 419 -6.61 -32.39 -1.52
CA ASN A 419 -5.75 -32.40 -2.70
C ASN A 419 -4.36 -31.94 -2.30
N VAL A 420 -3.32 -32.58 -2.83
CA VAL A 420 -1.93 -32.19 -2.62
C VAL A 420 -1.31 -31.89 -3.98
N SER A 421 -0.75 -30.69 -4.11
CA SER A 421 0.07 -30.28 -5.25
C SER A 421 1.52 -30.16 -4.79
N VAL A 422 2.45 -30.76 -5.52
CA VAL A 422 3.89 -30.59 -5.24
C VAL A 422 4.59 -30.06 -6.48
N SER A 423 5.29 -28.95 -6.28
CA SER A 423 6.05 -28.24 -7.32
C SER A 423 7.53 -28.33 -6.99
N ARG A 424 8.34 -28.89 -7.88
CA ARG A 424 9.81 -28.82 -7.74
C ARG A 424 10.27 -27.44 -8.20
N THR A 425 10.82 -26.66 -7.28
CA THR A 425 11.19 -25.25 -7.54
C THR A 425 12.64 -25.10 -8.02
N ASP A 426 13.56 -25.94 -7.54
CA ASP A 426 14.96 -25.91 -7.96
C ASP A 426 15.67 -27.25 -7.78
N THR A 427 16.80 -27.44 -8.46
CA THR A 427 17.71 -28.58 -8.30
C THR A 427 19.17 -28.17 -8.44
N TRP A 428 20.04 -28.68 -7.56
CA TRP A 428 21.48 -28.44 -7.64
C TRP A 428 22.27 -29.64 -7.10
N ALA A 429 23.60 -29.63 -7.31
CA ALA A 429 24.48 -30.71 -6.89
C ALA A 429 25.68 -30.17 -6.10
N ASP A 430 26.21 -30.99 -5.20
CA ASP A 430 27.59 -30.85 -4.70
C ASP A 430 28.47 -32.03 -5.18
N THR A 431 29.68 -32.14 -4.65
CA THR A 431 30.65 -33.18 -5.06
C THR A 431 30.13 -34.62 -4.90
N SER A 432 29.09 -34.85 -4.09
CA SER A 432 28.61 -36.18 -3.70
C SER A 432 27.08 -36.35 -3.68
N MET A 433 26.32 -35.26 -3.59
CA MET A 433 24.87 -35.29 -3.39
C MET A 433 24.14 -34.42 -4.41
N GLN A 434 22.90 -34.80 -4.71
CA GLN A 434 21.94 -34.04 -5.50
C GLN A 434 20.85 -33.51 -4.57
N TYR A 435 20.47 -32.27 -4.76
CA TYR A 435 19.48 -31.54 -3.97
C TYR A 435 18.30 -31.15 -4.84
N ALA A 436 17.12 -31.09 -4.24
CA ALA A 436 15.93 -30.54 -4.85
C ALA A 436 15.12 -29.77 -3.81
N SER A 437 14.58 -28.62 -4.24
CA SER A 437 13.65 -27.80 -3.48
C SER A 437 12.22 -28.03 -3.97
N TYR A 438 11.27 -28.08 -3.03
CA TYR A 438 9.86 -28.34 -3.31
C TYR A 438 8.97 -27.42 -2.53
N ASP A 439 7.94 -26.91 -3.20
CA ASP A 439 6.77 -26.29 -2.60
C ASP A 439 5.61 -27.28 -2.63
N VAL A 440 4.88 -27.37 -1.52
CA VAL A 440 3.76 -28.29 -1.32
C VAL A 440 2.53 -27.49 -0.91
N THR A 441 1.44 -27.67 -1.64
CA THR A 441 0.13 -27.12 -1.31
C THR A 441 -0.82 -28.25 -0.92
N VAL A 442 -1.49 -28.13 0.23
CA VAL A 442 -2.51 -29.08 0.69
C VAL A 442 -3.84 -28.35 0.76
N SER A 443 -4.75 -28.66 -0.15
CA SER A 443 -6.09 -28.06 -0.23
C SER A 443 -7.13 -28.98 0.39
N ASN A 444 -7.92 -28.46 1.33
CA ASN A 444 -9.10 -29.11 1.84
C ASN A 444 -10.32 -28.71 0.99
N THR A 445 -10.72 -29.59 0.09
CA THR A 445 -11.92 -29.47 -0.75
C THR A 445 -13.16 -30.12 -0.13
N SER A 446 -13.07 -30.63 1.10
CA SER A 446 -14.22 -31.17 1.82
C SER A 446 -15.06 -30.05 2.46
N SER A 447 -16.26 -30.41 2.93
CA SER A 447 -17.17 -29.49 3.62
C SER A 447 -16.90 -29.39 5.14
N SER A 448 -15.81 -29.97 5.63
CA SER A 448 -15.42 -29.98 7.05
C SER A 448 -13.94 -29.69 7.23
N ASP A 449 -13.56 -29.13 8.38
CA ASP A 449 -12.15 -28.86 8.68
C ASP A 449 -11.33 -30.16 8.76
N VAL A 450 -10.11 -30.11 8.25
CA VAL A 450 -9.14 -31.20 8.34
C VAL A 450 -8.11 -30.83 9.41
N THR A 451 -8.21 -31.47 10.57
CA THR A 451 -7.30 -31.24 11.70
C THR A 451 -6.23 -32.32 11.77
N ASN A 452 -5.05 -31.97 12.28
CA ASN A 452 -3.90 -32.84 12.43
C ASN A 452 -3.57 -33.59 11.13
N TRP A 453 -3.56 -32.87 10.01
CA TRP A 453 -3.29 -33.44 8.70
C TRP A 453 -1.98 -34.20 8.68
N ARG A 454 -1.94 -35.29 7.93
CA ARG A 454 -0.76 -36.13 7.80
C ARG A 454 -0.75 -36.66 6.39
N PHE A 455 0.40 -36.59 5.76
CA PHE A 455 0.59 -37.31 4.51
C PHE A 455 2.05 -37.64 4.34
N ARG A 456 2.30 -38.59 3.45
CA ARG A 456 3.64 -39.02 3.12
C ARG A 456 3.96 -38.73 1.69
N ILE A 457 5.20 -38.33 1.45
CA ILE A 457 5.77 -38.19 0.12
C ILE A 457 6.83 -39.28 -0.04
N THR A 458 6.79 -40.00 -1.16
CA THR A 458 7.74 -41.05 -1.50
C THR A 458 8.62 -40.64 -2.67
N TRP A 459 9.93 -40.81 -2.52
CA TRP A 459 10.94 -40.54 -3.56
C TRP A 459 11.47 -41.83 -4.20
N ASN A 460 12.09 -41.67 -5.36
CA ASN A 460 12.80 -42.69 -6.12
C ASN A 460 13.97 -43.35 -5.35
N GLU A 461 14.48 -42.70 -4.30
CA GLU A 461 15.53 -43.21 -3.42
C GLU A 461 15.40 -42.71 -1.98
N GLU A 462 16.29 -43.17 -1.10
CA GLU A 462 16.41 -42.60 0.24
C GLU A 462 16.89 -41.15 0.18
N ILE A 463 16.09 -40.25 0.74
CA ILE A 463 16.36 -38.82 0.80
C ILE A 463 16.52 -38.35 2.24
N SER A 464 17.33 -37.32 2.44
CA SER A 464 17.49 -36.63 3.73
C SER A 464 16.98 -35.19 3.62
N PRO A 465 16.16 -34.72 4.58
CA PRO A 465 15.81 -33.31 4.65
C PRO A 465 17.03 -32.47 5.00
N LYS A 466 17.28 -31.40 4.25
CA LYS A 466 18.27 -30.36 4.58
C LYS A 466 17.62 -29.22 5.35
N GLU A 467 16.54 -28.68 4.78
CA GLU A 467 15.76 -27.57 5.31
C GLU A 467 14.29 -27.82 5.00
N TYR A 468 13.39 -27.34 5.84
CA TYR A 468 11.96 -27.42 5.66
C TYR A 468 11.28 -26.36 6.52
N TRP A 469 10.11 -25.91 6.09
CA TRP A 469 9.34 -24.88 6.76
C TRP A 469 7.86 -25.25 6.74
N SER A 470 7.06 -24.68 7.66
CA SER A 470 5.61 -24.88 7.77
C SER A 470 5.15 -26.35 7.88
N CYS A 471 6.04 -27.26 8.24
CA CYS A 471 5.75 -28.67 8.52
C CYS A 471 6.85 -29.25 9.43
N GLU A 472 6.55 -30.37 10.07
CA GLU A 472 7.56 -31.25 10.68
C GLU A 472 7.72 -32.51 9.82
N ILE A 473 8.96 -32.94 9.62
CA ILE A 473 9.27 -34.12 8.82
C ILE A 473 9.66 -35.29 9.72
N GLY A 474 8.83 -36.35 9.69
CA GLY A 474 9.06 -37.61 10.39
C GLY A 474 9.39 -38.79 9.46
N GLY A 475 9.73 -39.93 10.07
CA GLY A 475 10.09 -41.16 9.36
C GLY A 475 11.53 -41.17 8.82
N SER A 476 11.89 -42.23 8.09
CA SER A 476 13.23 -42.45 7.52
C SER A 476 13.13 -43.16 6.17
N GLY A 477 14.22 -43.16 5.39
CA GLY A 477 14.24 -43.78 4.07
C GLY A 477 13.58 -42.89 2.99
N ASN A 478 13.04 -43.53 1.96
CA ASN A 478 12.47 -42.85 0.80
C ASN A 478 11.02 -42.37 0.98
N ASN A 479 10.36 -42.69 2.10
CA ASN A 479 8.95 -42.36 2.36
C ASN A 479 8.82 -41.54 3.64
N ARG A 480 8.78 -40.22 3.53
CA ARG A 480 8.79 -39.29 4.67
C ARG A 480 7.38 -38.83 5.03
N LEU A 481 7.12 -38.69 6.32
CA LEU A 481 5.85 -38.22 6.87
C LEU A 481 5.92 -36.71 7.11
N PHE A 482 4.90 -36.00 6.67
CA PHE A 482 4.72 -34.57 6.89
C PHE A 482 3.55 -34.36 7.83
N ILE A 483 3.77 -33.60 8.90
CA ILE A 483 2.76 -33.27 9.91
C ILE A 483 2.76 -31.76 10.16
N PRO A 484 1.68 -31.19 10.70
CA PRO A 484 1.61 -29.78 11.02
C PRO A 484 2.58 -29.35 12.11
N VAL A 485 2.92 -28.08 12.04
CA VAL A 485 3.43 -27.28 13.15
C VAL A 485 2.24 -26.63 13.88
N ASP A 486 2.47 -26.14 15.10
CA ASP A 486 1.39 -25.73 16.00
C ASP A 486 0.38 -24.74 15.40
N TYR A 487 0.81 -23.86 14.50
CA TYR A 487 -0.04 -22.82 13.89
C TYR A 487 -0.81 -23.26 12.64
N ASN A 488 -0.52 -24.44 12.06
CA ASN A 488 -1.23 -24.93 10.87
C ASN A 488 -1.85 -26.32 11.07
N THR A 489 -2.13 -26.70 12.32
CA THR A 489 -2.77 -27.98 12.67
C THR A 489 -4.14 -28.18 12.05
N THR A 490 -4.82 -27.13 11.59
CA THR A 490 -6.15 -27.21 10.96
C THR A 490 -6.13 -26.59 9.57
N ILE A 491 -6.63 -27.32 8.57
CA ILE A 491 -6.94 -26.82 7.22
C ILE A 491 -8.46 -26.68 7.14
N PRO A 492 -9.02 -25.47 7.24
CA PRO A 492 -10.46 -25.29 7.22
C PRO A 492 -11.10 -25.77 5.91
N ALA A 493 -12.39 -26.10 5.95
CA ALA A 493 -13.15 -26.47 4.75
C ALA A 493 -12.97 -25.41 3.63
N GLY A 494 -12.68 -25.86 2.41
CA GLY A 494 -12.42 -25.00 1.24
C GLY A 494 -11.10 -24.22 1.27
N SER A 495 -10.26 -24.39 2.29
CA SER A 495 -8.98 -23.66 2.42
C SER A 495 -7.79 -24.53 2.01
N TYR A 496 -6.59 -23.96 2.02
CA TYR A 496 -5.35 -24.70 1.80
C TYR A 496 -4.25 -24.23 2.74
N ILE A 497 -3.19 -25.03 2.85
CA ILE A 497 -1.91 -24.64 3.45
C ILE A 497 -0.79 -24.83 2.44
N THR A 498 0.31 -24.12 2.64
CA THR A 498 1.55 -24.34 1.92
C THR A 498 2.69 -24.62 2.89
N PHE A 499 3.62 -25.46 2.44
CA PHE A 499 4.90 -25.67 3.10
C PHE A 499 5.95 -26.03 2.07
N GLY A 500 7.21 -26.03 2.44
CA GLY A 500 8.25 -26.45 1.53
C GLY A 500 9.42 -27.11 2.21
N MET A 501 10.29 -27.66 1.37
CA MET A 501 11.41 -28.48 1.80
C MET A 501 12.53 -28.48 0.77
N ILE A 502 13.75 -28.56 1.28
CA ILE A 502 14.94 -28.93 0.53
C ILE A 502 15.36 -30.33 0.99
N VAL A 503 15.45 -31.26 0.05
CA VAL A 503 15.89 -32.63 0.30
C VAL A 503 17.09 -32.99 -0.55
N TYR A 504 17.87 -33.97 -0.13
CA TYR A 504 19.03 -34.44 -0.88
C TYR A 504 19.17 -35.97 -0.87
N GLY A 505 19.75 -36.51 -1.94
CA GLY A 505 19.99 -37.93 -2.18
C GLY A 505 21.26 -38.15 -3.02
N VAL A 506 21.59 -39.41 -3.33
CA VAL A 506 22.76 -39.72 -4.18
C VAL A 506 22.43 -39.57 -5.67
N GLN A 507 21.15 -39.61 -6.04
CA GLN A 507 20.63 -39.22 -7.35
C GLN A 507 19.67 -38.02 -7.18
N SER A 508 19.24 -37.44 -8.30
CA SER A 508 18.28 -36.33 -8.26
C SER A 508 17.00 -36.80 -7.55
N PRO A 509 16.59 -36.16 -6.44
CA PRO A 509 15.35 -36.52 -5.78
C PRO A 509 14.19 -36.33 -6.76
N GLU A 510 13.41 -37.39 -6.99
CA GLU A 510 12.19 -37.36 -7.79
C GLU A 510 11.04 -37.99 -7.03
N LEU A 511 9.88 -37.32 -7.01
CA LEU A 511 8.68 -37.85 -6.37
C LEU A 511 8.15 -39.04 -7.18
N THR A 512 7.63 -40.02 -6.47
CA THR A 512 7.02 -41.22 -7.06
C THR A 512 5.61 -41.47 -6.56
N ASN A 513 5.26 -40.99 -5.36
CA ASN A 513 3.93 -41.17 -4.79
C ASN A 513 3.66 -40.19 -3.64
N ILE A 514 2.37 -39.88 -3.40
CA ILE A 514 1.89 -39.20 -2.19
C ILE A 514 0.71 -39.98 -1.60
N THR A 515 0.71 -40.15 -0.28
CA THR A 515 -0.41 -40.78 0.45
C THR A 515 -0.87 -39.88 1.59
N PHE A 516 -2.13 -39.47 1.57
CA PHE A 516 -2.77 -38.78 2.69
C PHE A 516 -3.26 -39.79 3.74
N GLU A 517 -2.97 -39.53 5.03
CA GLU A 517 -3.25 -40.42 6.17
C GLU A 517 -4.46 -39.96 7.00
#